data_AF-A0A7Z9RJU5-F1
#
_entry.id   AF-A0A7Z9RJU5-F1
#
_cell.length_a   1.000
_cell.length_b   1.000
_cell.length_c   1.000
_cell.angle_alpha   90.00
_cell.angle_beta   90.00
_cell.angle_gamma   90.00
#
_symmetry.space_group_name_H-M   'P 1'
#
loop_
_entity.id
_entity.type
_entity.pdbx_description
1 polymer ?
#
loop_
_entity_poly.entity_id
_entity_poly.type
_entity_poly.pdbx_seq_one_letter_code
_entity_poly.pdbx_strand_id
1 'polypeptide(L)'
;MALLKARPIAGDRTLGRRFLSTIATFVHDPLFGLAELEEVKTIKARINKKLATKSPGLRNVKLGIGGIREVEFIVQSLQLAYGSTHQGLHDRHTINALRKLHHHKLISQRDYGHLLAAYIFFRNVEHKLQMVEDRQTHTLPTNPRDFQRCALMMGYYDSEESHAAEQLRHDDDMHAGHVNEIFRNLVLPTHGTVLERGN
;
A
#
# COMPACT_ATOMS: atom_id res chain seq x y z
N MET A 1 4.00 12.42 5.18
CA MET A 1 3.55 10.99 5.25
C MET A 1 4.02 10.16 6.46
N ALA A 2 5.32 10.08 6.79
CA ALA A 2 5.83 9.12 7.80
C ALA A 2 5.20 9.24 9.21
N LEU A 3 4.82 10.47 9.60
CA LEU A 3 4.21 10.75 10.90
C LEU A 3 2.78 10.21 11.04
N LEU A 4 2.08 9.89 9.95
CA LEU A 4 0.73 9.27 9.99
C LEU A 4 0.73 7.91 10.70
N LYS A 5 1.90 7.26 10.83
CA LYS A 5 2.03 5.96 11.50
C LYS A 5 2.64 6.07 12.91
N ALA A 6 2.91 7.29 13.39
CA ALA A 6 3.62 7.50 14.65
C ALA A 6 2.86 6.93 15.86
N ARG A 7 3.60 6.26 16.76
CA ARG A 7 3.07 5.74 18.02
C ARG A 7 4.17 5.61 19.08
N PRO A 8 3.90 5.95 20.35
CA PRO A 8 4.77 5.58 21.46
C PRO A 8 4.88 4.05 21.53
N ILE A 9 6.11 3.53 21.62
CA ILE A 9 6.39 2.10 21.78
C ILE A 9 6.84 1.77 23.21
N ALA A 10 7.74 2.59 23.75
CA ALA A 10 8.30 2.46 25.08
C ALA A 10 8.62 3.86 25.65
N GLY A 11 8.90 3.93 26.95
CA GLY A 11 9.21 5.18 27.65
C GLY A 11 8.00 5.83 28.33
N ASP A 12 8.14 7.10 28.72
CA ASP A 12 7.10 7.82 29.43
C ASP A 12 5.87 8.07 28.56
N ARG A 13 4.71 7.63 29.07
CA ARG A 13 3.42 7.73 28.36
C ARG A 13 2.99 9.17 28.19
N THR A 14 3.30 10.04 29.15
CA THR A 14 2.89 11.45 29.11
C THR A 14 3.65 12.20 28.03
N LEU A 15 4.97 12.02 27.96
CA LEU A 15 5.83 12.55 26.91
C LEU A 15 5.40 12.04 25.53
N GLY A 16 5.15 10.73 25.40
CA GLY A 16 4.67 10.15 24.15
C GLY A 16 3.36 10.76 23.66
N ARG A 17 2.39 11.00 24.56
CA ARG A 17 1.14 11.69 24.22
C ARG A 17 1.36 13.15 23.83
N ARG A 18 2.23 13.86 24.54
CA ARG A 18 2.58 15.26 24.20
C ARG A 18 3.20 15.35 22.80
N PHE A 19 4.15 14.48 22.48
CA PHE A 19 4.74 14.42 21.15
C PHE A 19 3.69 14.17 20.07
N LEU A 20 2.80 13.19 20.28
CA LEU A 20 1.69 12.93 19.34
C LEU A 20 0.78 14.15 19.15
N SER A 21 0.46 14.87 20.24
CA SER A 21 -0.35 16.09 20.17
C SER A 21 0.35 17.19 19.38
N THR A 22 1.67 17.32 19.50
CA THR A 22 2.45 18.32 18.76
C THR A 22 2.47 18.01 17.26
N ILE A 23 2.70 16.76 16.87
CA ILE A 23 2.76 16.40 15.45
C ILE A 23 1.37 16.40 14.78
N ALA A 24 0.29 16.19 15.55
CA ALA A 24 -1.07 16.17 15.02
C ALA A 24 -1.43 17.48 14.31
N THR A 25 -0.99 18.63 14.85
CA THR A 25 -1.21 19.94 14.23
C THR A 25 -0.63 20.04 12.83
N PHE A 26 0.52 19.40 12.57
CA PHE A 26 1.16 19.39 11.25
C PHE A 26 0.55 18.35 10.32
N VAL A 27 0.29 17.15 10.84
CA VAL A 27 -0.24 16.03 10.03
C VAL A 27 -1.68 16.30 9.58
N HIS A 28 -2.44 17.09 10.34
CA HIS A 28 -3.84 17.41 10.05
C HIS A 28 -4.01 18.74 9.29
N ASP A 29 -2.92 19.41 8.90
CA ASP A 29 -2.97 20.67 8.17
C ASP A 29 -3.36 20.44 6.69
N PRO A 30 -4.47 21.01 6.20
CA PRO A 30 -4.89 20.86 4.80
C PRO A 30 -3.87 21.38 3.77
N LEU A 31 -3.15 22.47 4.08
CA LEU A 31 -2.18 23.08 3.16
C LEU A 31 -0.94 22.20 2.98
N PHE A 32 -0.59 21.45 4.02
CA PHE A 32 0.47 20.46 3.99
C PHE A 32 0.10 19.28 3.06
N GLY A 33 -1.15 18.83 3.11
CA GLY A 33 -1.60 17.65 2.36
C GLY A 33 -1.45 17.74 0.83
N LEU A 34 -1.63 18.92 0.22
CA LEU A 34 -1.56 19.09 -1.24
C LEU A 34 -0.13 19.08 -1.79
N ALA A 35 0.81 19.76 -1.12
CA ALA A 35 2.22 19.77 -1.52
C ALA A 35 2.84 18.36 -1.41
N GLU A 36 2.40 17.58 -0.42
CA GLU A 36 2.85 16.21 -0.23
C GLU A 36 2.46 15.26 -1.37
N LEU A 37 1.34 15.51 -2.07
CA LEU A 37 0.88 14.62 -3.13
C LEU A 37 1.85 14.59 -4.32
N GLU A 38 2.40 15.73 -4.71
CA GLU A 38 3.45 15.80 -5.73
C GLU A 38 4.76 15.14 -5.26
N GLU A 39 5.06 15.24 -3.97
CA GLU A 39 6.21 14.55 -3.38
C GLU A 39 6.02 13.02 -3.40
N VAL A 40 4.80 12.52 -3.18
CA VAL A 40 4.47 11.08 -3.32
C VAL A 40 4.85 10.57 -4.70
N LYS A 41 4.50 11.33 -5.76
CA LYS A 41 4.82 10.97 -7.15
C LYS A 41 6.32 10.86 -7.36
N THR A 42 7.06 11.86 -6.87
CA THR A 42 8.52 11.93 -6.99
C THR A 42 9.20 10.79 -6.24
N ILE A 43 8.76 10.51 -5.01
CA ILE A 43 9.26 9.40 -4.19
C ILE A 43 8.99 8.07 -4.89
N LYS A 44 7.79 7.86 -5.43
CA LYS A 44 7.42 6.63 -6.14
C LYS A 44 8.25 6.43 -7.40
N ALA A 45 8.41 7.47 -8.22
CA ALA A 45 9.25 7.40 -9.42
C ALA A 45 10.70 7.03 -9.07
N ARG A 46 11.25 7.62 -8.00
CA ARG A 46 12.60 7.30 -7.51
C ARG A 46 12.72 5.85 -7.01
N ILE A 47 11.71 5.33 -6.31
CA ILE A 47 11.65 3.93 -5.87
C ILE A 47 11.65 3.00 -7.09
N ASN A 48 10.76 3.25 -8.05
CA ASN A 48 10.64 2.44 -9.27
C ASN A 48 11.94 2.43 -10.07
N LYS A 49 12.58 3.60 -10.28
CA LYS A 49 13.88 3.70 -10.96
C LYS A 49 14.96 2.88 -10.24
N LYS A 50 15.02 2.98 -8.91
CA LYS A 50 16.00 2.24 -8.11
C LYS A 50 15.80 0.72 -8.19
N LEU A 51 14.55 0.25 -8.18
CA LEU A 51 14.24 -1.17 -8.37
C LEU A 51 14.64 -1.65 -9.77
N ALA A 52 14.29 -0.89 -10.81
CA ALA A 52 14.63 -1.22 -12.19
C ALA A 52 16.15 -1.36 -12.39
N THR A 53 16.97 -0.57 -11.69
CA THR A 53 18.44 -0.68 -11.75
C THR A 53 18.98 -1.83 -10.90
N LYS A 54 18.50 -2.02 -9.66
CA LYS A 54 19.07 -3.02 -8.73
C LYS A 54 18.60 -4.45 -9.00
N SER A 55 17.42 -4.61 -9.56
CA SER A 55 16.76 -5.91 -9.70
C SER A 55 15.90 -5.93 -10.98
N PRO A 56 16.53 -5.82 -12.16
CA PRO A 56 15.81 -5.70 -13.43
C PRO A 56 14.93 -6.93 -13.66
N GLY A 57 13.67 -6.71 -14.02
CA GLY A 57 12.71 -7.80 -14.30
C GLY A 57 12.24 -8.60 -13.08
N LEU A 58 12.74 -8.31 -11.87
CA LEU A 58 12.31 -9.02 -10.67
C LEU A 58 11.05 -8.41 -10.07
N ARG A 59 10.09 -9.26 -9.71
CA ARG A 59 8.82 -8.84 -9.08
C ARG A 59 9.00 -8.65 -7.58
N ASN A 60 8.95 -7.40 -7.13
CA ASN A 60 8.98 -7.05 -5.70
C ASN A 60 7.58 -6.70 -5.19
N VAL A 61 6.98 -7.54 -4.34
CA VAL A 61 5.57 -7.39 -3.90
C VAL A 61 5.32 -6.18 -3.00
N LYS A 62 6.39 -5.58 -2.46
CA LYS A 62 6.28 -4.43 -1.57
C LYS A 62 6.48 -3.11 -2.28
N LEU A 63 7.61 -2.98 -2.97
CA LEU A 63 8.06 -1.73 -3.58
C LEU A 63 7.73 -1.64 -5.07
N GLY A 64 7.43 -2.77 -5.71
CA GLY A 64 7.06 -2.84 -7.12
C GLY A 64 5.76 -2.08 -7.43
N ILE A 65 5.48 -1.96 -8.73
CA ILE A 65 4.21 -1.43 -9.23
C ILE A 65 3.08 -2.33 -8.74
N GLY A 66 2.00 -1.75 -8.24
CA GLY A 66 0.87 -2.47 -7.68
C GLY A 66 1.10 -3.11 -6.31
N GLY A 67 2.29 -2.96 -5.72
CA GLY A 67 2.66 -3.61 -4.46
C GLY A 67 2.13 -2.94 -3.20
N ILE A 68 2.47 -3.50 -2.04
CA ILE A 68 2.04 -3.05 -0.69
C ILE A 68 2.20 -1.54 -0.51
N ARG A 69 3.37 -0.99 -0.88
CA ARG A 69 3.69 0.41 -0.65
C ARG A 69 2.86 1.35 -1.52
N GLU A 70 2.39 0.88 -2.67
CA GLU A 70 1.48 1.66 -3.51
C GLU A 70 0.10 1.77 -2.87
N VAL A 71 -0.45 0.69 -2.31
CA VAL A 71 -1.67 0.74 -1.49
C VAL A 71 -1.50 1.70 -0.31
N GLU A 72 -0.36 1.64 0.38
CA GLU A 72 -0.06 2.56 1.49
C GLU A 72 0.01 4.02 1.04
N PHE A 73 0.54 4.30 -0.14
CA PHE A 73 0.54 5.64 -0.71
C PHE A 73 -0.87 6.11 -1.05
N ILE A 74 -1.71 5.28 -1.69
CA ILE A 74 -3.13 5.65 -1.96
C ILE A 74 -3.82 6.06 -0.67
N VAL A 75 -3.74 5.20 0.35
CA VAL A 75 -4.39 5.45 1.64
C VAL A 75 -3.83 6.71 2.29
N GLN A 76 -2.51 6.88 2.36
CA GLN A 76 -1.91 8.05 3.02
C GLN A 76 -2.15 9.35 2.26
N SER A 77 -2.14 9.32 0.93
CA SER A 77 -2.51 10.46 0.08
C SER A 77 -3.93 10.94 0.38
N LEU A 78 -4.89 10.01 0.45
CA LEU A 78 -6.27 10.35 0.79
C LEU A 78 -6.44 10.80 2.24
N GLN A 79 -5.68 10.22 3.18
CA GLN A 79 -5.63 10.70 4.57
C GLN A 79 -5.14 12.14 4.66
N LEU A 80 -4.10 12.51 3.89
CA LEU A 80 -3.58 13.88 3.85
C LEU A 80 -4.56 14.85 3.18
N ALA A 81 -5.23 14.42 2.10
CA ALA A 81 -6.18 15.25 1.39
C ALA A 81 -7.47 15.52 2.19
N TYR A 82 -7.99 14.53 2.91
CA TYR A 82 -9.33 14.58 3.50
C TYR A 82 -9.35 14.45 5.02
N GLY A 83 -8.22 14.20 5.65
CA GLY A 83 -8.17 13.90 7.08
C GLY A 83 -8.45 15.08 8.01
N SER A 84 -8.31 16.31 7.50
CA SER A 84 -8.71 17.54 8.19
C SER A 84 -10.23 17.72 8.24
N THR A 85 -10.95 17.26 7.21
CA THR A 85 -12.41 17.43 7.06
C THR A 85 -13.21 16.21 7.52
N HIS A 86 -12.59 15.03 7.60
CA HIS A 86 -13.27 13.79 7.97
C HIS A 86 -12.65 13.15 9.22
N GLN A 87 -13.40 13.19 10.32
CA GLN A 87 -12.93 12.66 11.60
C GLN A 87 -12.57 11.17 11.51
N GLY A 88 -11.46 10.82 12.15
CA GLY A 88 -11.01 9.43 12.29
C GLY A 88 -10.20 8.90 11.11
N LEU A 89 -10.06 9.65 10.01
CA LEU A 89 -9.27 9.22 8.85
C LEU A 89 -7.79 9.03 9.15
N HIS A 90 -7.21 9.67 10.18
CA HIS A 90 -5.79 9.48 10.58
C HIS A 90 -5.49 8.14 11.28
N ASP A 91 -6.17 7.07 10.88
CA ASP A 91 -5.88 5.73 11.37
C ASP A 91 -4.51 5.25 10.89
N ARG A 92 -3.72 4.71 11.82
CA ARG A 92 -2.38 4.23 11.54
C ARG A 92 -2.41 2.88 10.82
N HIS A 93 -3.47 2.10 10.96
CA HIS A 93 -3.57 0.80 10.30
C HIS A 93 -4.16 0.98 8.91
N THR A 94 -3.44 0.52 7.88
CA THR A 94 -3.82 0.73 6.47
C THR A 94 -5.21 0.18 6.17
N ILE A 95 -5.56 -1.02 6.67
CA ILE A 95 -6.89 -1.62 6.49
C ILE A 95 -7.98 -0.77 7.17
N ASN A 96 -7.75 -0.28 8.39
CA ASN A 96 -8.73 0.54 9.10
C ASN A 96 -8.94 1.88 8.41
N ALA A 97 -7.86 2.52 7.96
CA ALA A 97 -7.91 3.75 7.18
C ALA A 97 -8.68 3.52 5.87
N LEU A 98 -8.39 2.44 5.15
CA LEU A 98 -9.10 2.07 3.91
C LEU A 98 -10.61 1.87 4.15
N ARG A 99 -10.99 1.19 5.24
CA ARG A 99 -12.41 1.04 5.64
C ARG A 99 -13.08 2.38 5.92
N LYS A 100 -12.38 3.31 6.57
CA LYS A 100 -12.91 4.65 6.87
C LYS A 100 -13.01 5.52 5.63
N LEU A 101 -12.04 5.45 4.72
CA LEU A 101 -12.10 6.10 3.40
C LEU A 101 -13.34 5.65 2.63
N HIS A 102 -13.62 4.35 2.64
CA HIS A 102 -14.84 3.80 2.04
C HIS A 102 -16.12 4.27 2.77
N HIS A 103 -16.14 4.24 4.11
CA HIS A 103 -17.29 4.68 4.89
C HIS A 103 -17.66 6.15 4.62
N HIS A 104 -16.65 7.01 4.46
CA HIS A 104 -16.81 8.42 4.08
C HIS A 104 -17.04 8.63 2.57
N LYS A 105 -17.20 7.55 1.79
CA LYS A 105 -17.44 7.57 0.33
C LYS A 105 -16.34 8.26 -0.49
N LEU A 106 -15.12 8.32 0.03
CA LEU A 106 -13.96 8.90 -0.64
C LEU A 106 -13.33 7.94 -1.67
N ILE A 107 -13.69 6.66 -1.60
CA ILE A 107 -13.37 5.63 -2.60
C ILE A 107 -14.62 4.78 -2.87
N SER A 108 -14.70 4.24 -4.09
CA SER A 108 -15.82 3.36 -4.46
C SER A 108 -15.76 2.01 -3.73
N GLN A 109 -16.90 1.31 -3.64
CA GLN A 109 -16.95 -0.07 -3.12
C GLN A 109 -16.05 -1.01 -3.93
N ARG A 110 -15.94 -0.79 -5.25
CA ARG A 110 -15.04 -1.54 -6.14
C ARG A 110 -13.58 -1.35 -5.73
N ASP A 111 -13.13 -0.09 -5.63
CA ASP A 111 -11.73 0.22 -5.30
C ASP A 111 -11.38 -0.24 -3.89
N TYR A 112 -12.30 -0.05 -2.93
CA TYR A 112 -12.15 -0.59 -1.57
C TYR A 112 -11.91 -2.11 -1.58
N GLY A 113 -12.74 -2.86 -2.30
CA GLY A 113 -12.63 -4.31 -2.41
C GLY A 113 -11.29 -4.74 -3.01
N HIS A 114 -10.89 -4.13 -4.13
CA HIS A 114 -9.62 -4.45 -4.79
C HIS A 114 -8.40 -4.11 -3.92
N LEU A 115 -8.37 -2.92 -3.31
CA LEU A 115 -7.26 -2.50 -2.45
C LEU A 115 -7.14 -3.36 -1.20
N LEU A 116 -8.27 -3.73 -0.57
CA LEU A 116 -8.26 -4.58 0.61
C LEU A 116 -7.75 -5.98 0.28
N ALA A 117 -8.29 -6.59 -0.78
CA ALA A 117 -7.89 -7.92 -1.22
C ALA A 117 -6.41 -7.95 -1.60
N ALA A 118 -5.95 -6.99 -2.41
CA ALA A 118 -4.56 -6.87 -2.80
C ALA A 118 -3.62 -6.66 -1.59
N TYR A 119 -3.98 -5.79 -0.65
CA TYR A 119 -3.16 -5.57 0.55
C TYR A 119 -3.01 -6.85 1.37
N ILE A 120 -4.10 -7.58 1.62
CA ILE A 120 -4.05 -8.86 2.34
C ILE A 120 -3.21 -9.88 1.58
N PHE A 121 -3.44 -10.02 0.27
CA PHE A 121 -2.70 -10.92 -0.60
C PHE A 121 -1.18 -10.65 -0.52
N PHE A 122 -0.73 -9.42 -0.79
CA PHE A 122 0.69 -9.11 -0.80
C PHE A 122 1.33 -9.20 0.59
N ARG A 123 0.60 -8.88 1.67
CA ARG A 123 1.09 -9.10 3.04
C ARG A 123 1.26 -10.59 3.34
N ASN A 124 0.36 -11.43 2.87
CA ASN A 124 0.50 -12.88 2.99
C ASN A 124 1.70 -13.39 2.20
N VAL A 125 1.90 -12.94 0.96
CA VAL A 125 3.08 -13.29 0.16
C VAL A 125 4.36 -12.82 0.86
N GLU A 126 4.43 -11.56 1.31
CA GLU A 126 5.58 -11.01 2.05
C GLU A 126 5.93 -11.87 3.26
N HIS A 127 4.94 -12.23 4.10
CA HIS A 127 5.18 -13.06 5.26
C HIS A 127 5.72 -14.45 4.88
N LYS A 128 5.24 -15.05 3.78
CA LYS A 128 5.68 -16.38 3.32
C LYS A 128 7.10 -16.35 2.76
N LEU A 129 7.43 -15.33 1.96
CA LEU A 129 8.78 -15.13 1.48
C LEU A 129 9.77 -14.97 2.64
N GLN A 130 9.40 -14.22 3.68
CA GLN A 130 10.25 -14.00 4.86
C GLN A 130 10.41 -15.27 5.72
N MET A 131 9.37 -16.11 5.82
CA MET A 131 9.44 -17.39 6.55
C MET A 131 10.36 -18.41 5.89
N VAL A 132 10.46 -18.42 4.56
CA VAL A 132 11.26 -19.43 3.82
C VAL A 132 12.75 -19.12 3.88
N GLU A 133 13.13 -17.84 3.81
CA GLU A 133 14.54 -17.44 3.70
C GLU A 133 15.17 -16.97 5.02
N ASP A 134 14.38 -16.88 6.10
CA ASP A 134 14.74 -16.22 7.38
C ASP A 134 15.43 -14.85 7.16
N ARG A 135 14.98 -14.16 6.11
CA ARG A 135 15.53 -12.90 5.59
C ARG A 135 14.39 -11.99 5.20
N GLN A 136 14.62 -10.68 5.28
CA GLN A 136 13.68 -9.66 4.78
C GLN A 136 13.70 -9.58 3.24
N THR A 137 13.38 -10.69 2.57
CA THR A 137 13.12 -10.70 1.14
C THR A 137 11.69 -10.23 0.85
N HIS A 138 11.53 -9.50 -0.25
CA HIS A 138 10.24 -9.01 -0.76
C HIS A 138 10.09 -9.32 -2.25
N THR A 139 11.03 -10.09 -2.81
CA THR A 139 11.10 -10.38 -4.23
C THR A 139 10.63 -11.80 -4.43
N LEU A 140 9.70 -12.01 -5.37
CA LEU A 140 9.24 -13.35 -5.71
C LEU A 140 10.40 -14.19 -6.28
N PRO A 141 10.49 -15.49 -5.96
CA PRO A 141 11.53 -16.35 -6.49
C PRO A 141 11.45 -16.44 -8.01
N THR A 142 12.60 -16.44 -8.70
CA THR A 142 12.65 -16.66 -10.15
C THR A 142 12.79 -18.14 -10.52
N ASN A 143 13.30 -18.96 -9.59
CA ASN A 143 13.38 -20.40 -9.78
C ASN A 143 11.97 -21.01 -9.75
N PRO A 144 11.56 -21.77 -10.79
CA PRO A 144 10.23 -22.39 -10.84
C PRO A 144 9.89 -23.25 -9.62
N ARG A 145 10.86 -23.97 -9.06
CA ARG A 145 10.63 -24.82 -7.87
C ARG A 145 10.32 -24.02 -6.62
N ASP A 146 11.08 -22.94 -6.39
CA ASP A 146 10.87 -22.08 -5.22
C ASP A 146 9.59 -21.26 -5.36
N PHE A 147 9.25 -20.86 -6.59
CA PHE A 147 7.98 -20.19 -6.87
C PHE A 147 6.77 -21.12 -6.65
N GLN A 148 6.84 -22.38 -7.13
CA GLN A 148 5.82 -23.39 -6.84
C GLN A 148 5.67 -23.60 -5.33
N ARG A 149 6.77 -23.71 -4.59
CA ARG A 149 6.72 -23.83 -3.12
C ARG A 149 6.04 -22.62 -2.47
N CYS A 150 6.32 -21.41 -2.95
CA CYS A 150 5.63 -20.20 -2.49
C CYS A 150 4.11 -20.28 -2.75
N ALA A 151 3.70 -20.75 -3.93
CA ALA A 151 2.28 -20.94 -4.26
C ALA A 151 1.60 -21.93 -3.31
N LEU A 152 2.22 -23.09 -3.06
CA LEU A 152 1.70 -24.08 -2.11
C LEU A 152 1.57 -23.52 -0.70
N MET A 153 2.56 -22.73 -0.22
CA MET A 153 2.50 -22.08 1.09
C MET A 153 1.45 -20.97 1.19
N MET A 154 1.06 -20.39 0.06
CA MET A 154 -0.05 -19.44 -0.05
C MET A 154 -1.42 -20.13 -0.09
N GLY A 155 -1.45 -21.47 -0.14
CA GLY A 155 -2.67 -22.28 -0.17
C GLY A 155 -3.22 -22.54 -1.57
N TYR A 156 -2.43 -22.27 -2.62
CA TYR A 156 -2.75 -22.75 -3.96
C TYR A 156 -2.38 -24.23 -4.07
N TYR A 157 -3.17 -25.01 -4.79
CA TYR A 157 -2.94 -26.44 -4.97
C TYR A 157 -2.97 -26.80 -6.45
N ASP A 158 -2.23 -27.84 -6.81
CA ASP A 158 -2.29 -28.39 -8.16
C ASP A 158 -3.61 -29.17 -8.32
N SER A 159 -4.31 -28.90 -9.41
CA SER A 159 -5.53 -29.60 -9.84
C SER A 159 -5.36 -30.02 -11.30
N GLU A 160 -6.19 -30.94 -11.79
CA GLU A 160 -6.13 -31.36 -13.20
C GLU A 160 -6.34 -30.20 -14.19
N GLU A 161 -7.05 -29.14 -13.76
CA GLU A 161 -7.39 -27.99 -14.60
C GLU A 161 -6.40 -26.81 -14.44
N SER A 162 -5.56 -26.79 -13.39
CA SER A 162 -4.72 -25.62 -13.10
C SER A 162 -3.57 -25.89 -12.12
N HIS A 163 -2.41 -25.27 -12.39
CA HIS A 163 -1.21 -25.37 -11.56
C HIS A 163 -1.13 -24.25 -10.51
N ALA A 164 -0.68 -24.59 -9.30
CA ALA A 164 -0.59 -23.65 -8.18
C ALA A 164 0.25 -22.40 -8.51
N ALA A 165 1.42 -22.57 -9.14
CA ALA A 165 2.26 -21.45 -9.55
C ALA A 165 1.62 -20.55 -10.61
N GLU A 166 0.79 -21.08 -11.51
CA GLU A 166 0.10 -20.27 -12.51
C GLU A 166 -0.99 -19.43 -11.87
N GLN A 167 -1.75 -20.01 -10.94
CA GLN A 167 -2.75 -19.27 -10.16
C GLN A 167 -2.12 -18.16 -9.32
N LEU A 168 -1.02 -18.45 -8.61
CA LEU A 168 -0.32 -17.42 -7.84
C LEU A 168 0.17 -16.26 -8.74
N ARG A 169 0.71 -16.55 -9.93
CA ARG A 169 1.11 -15.52 -10.89
C ARG A 169 -0.09 -14.70 -11.37
N HIS A 170 -1.17 -15.38 -11.75
CA HIS A 170 -2.38 -14.73 -12.21
C HIS A 170 -2.94 -13.75 -11.16
N ASP A 171 -3.03 -14.19 -9.91
CA ASP A 171 -3.55 -13.36 -8.81
C ASP A 171 -2.60 -12.21 -8.46
N ASP A 172 -1.27 -12.43 -8.50
CA ASP A 172 -0.26 -11.39 -8.29
C ASP A 172 -0.35 -10.28 -9.36
N ASP A 173 -0.55 -10.66 -10.63
CA ASP A 173 -0.72 -9.73 -11.74
C ASP A 173 -2.07 -9.01 -11.69
N MET A 174 -3.16 -9.72 -11.40
CA MET A 174 -4.50 -9.15 -11.22
C MET A 174 -4.54 -8.12 -10.09
N HIS A 175 -4.01 -8.48 -8.92
CA HIS A 175 -3.97 -7.56 -7.77
C HIS A 175 -3.10 -6.34 -8.05
N ALA A 176 -1.91 -6.52 -8.63
CA ALA A 176 -1.05 -5.38 -8.94
C ALA A 176 -1.62 -4.48 -10.05
N GLY A 177 -2.27 -5.08 -11.05
CA GLY A 177 -2.96 -4.36 -12.11
C GLY A 177 -4.02 -3.41 -11.53
N HIS A 178 -4.90 -3.93 -10.67
CA HIS A 178 -5.92 -3.12 -10.00
C HIS A 178 -5.32 -2.02 -9.12
N VAL A 179 -4.33 -2.33 -8.29
CA VAL A 179 -3.70 -1.32 -7.42
C VAL A 179 -3.06 -0.20 -8.24
N ASN A 180 -2.34 -0.54 -9.32
CA ASN A 180 -1.69 0.44 -10.18
C ASN A 180 -2.70 1.28 -10.97
N GLU A 181 -3.80 0.68 -11.45
CA GLU A 181 -4.91 1.41 -12.06
C GLU A 181 -5.48 2.46 -11.08
N ILE A 182 -5.83 2.03 -9.86
CA ILE A 182 -6.38 2.91 -8.82
C ILE A 182 -5.38 3.99 -8.43
N PHE A 183 -4.10 3.64 -8.28
CA PHE A 183 -3.05 4.62 -7.97
C PHE A 183 -2.96 5.70 -9.04
N ARG A 184 -2.96 5.32 -10.32
CA ARG A 184 -2.93 6.29 -11.42
C ARG A 184 -4.15 7.20 -11.41
N ASN A 185 -5.33 6.64 -11.17
CA ASN A 185 -6.58 7.40 -11.20
C ASN A 185 -6.74 8.35 -10.01
N LEU A 186 -6.38 7.91 -8.80
CA LEU A 186 -6.63 8.67 -7.56
C LEU A 186 -5.46 9.57 -7.14
N VAL A 187 -4.23 9.17 -7.46
CA VAL A 187 -3.01 9.85 -6.96
C VAL A 187 -2.24 10.54 -8.10
N LEU A 188 -2.31 10.01 -9.33
CA LEU A 188 -1.68 10.60 -10.52
C LEU A 188 -2.68 11.10 -11.57
N PRO A 189 -3.78 11.80 -11.23
CA PRO A 189 -4.74 12.22 -12.25
C PRO A 189 -4.04 13.09 -13.30
N THR A 190 -4.08 12.63 -14.56
CA THR A 190 -3.43 13.29 -15.70
C THR A 190 -4.14 14.59 -16.10
N HIS A 191 -5.38 14.79 -15.63
CA HIS A 191 -6.17 16.02 -15.79
C HIS A 191 -7.01 16.24 -14.52
N GLY A 192 -7.26 17.52 -14.17
CA GLY A 192 -7.85 17.95 -12.90
C GLY A 192 -9.16 17.25 -12.52
N THR A 193 -9.48 17.30 -11.22
CA THR A 193 -10.56 16.64 -10.47
C THR A 193 -10.24 15.19 -10.03
N VAL A 194 -9.97 14.92 -8.74
CA VAL A 194 -10.96 14.70 -7.67
C VAL A 194 -10.72 15.57 -6.41
N LEU A 195 -9.53 16.13 -6.25
CA LEU A 195 -9.10 16.81 -5.02
C LEU A 195 -9.57 18.27 -4.89
N GLU A 196 -10.14 18.85 -5.95
CA GLU A 196 -10.66 20.24 -5.96
C GLU A 196 -12.12 20.36 -5.48
N ARG A 197 -12.82 19.25 -5.21
CA ARG A 197 -14.24 19.27 -4.80
C ARG A 197 -14.45 19.22 -3.28
N GLY A 198 -13.57 19.88 -2.53
CA GLY A 198 -13.80 20.17 -1.11
C GLY A 198 -14.19 21.64 -0.96
N ASN A 199 -15.48 21.94 -1.16
CA ASN A 199 -16.10 23.21 -0.81
C ASN A 199 -17.06 22.97 0.35
#